data_AF-G8XHJ1-F1
#
_entry.id   AF-G8XHJ1-F1
#
_cell.length_a   1.000
_cell.length_b   1.000
_cell.length_c   1.000
_cell.angle_alpha   90.00
_cell.angle_beta   90.00
_cell.angle_gamma   90.00
#
_symmetry.space_group_name_H-M   'P 1'
#
loop_
_entity.id
_entity.type
_entity.pdbx_description
1 polymer ?
#
loop_
_entity_poly.entity_id
_entity_poly.type
_entity_poly.pdbx_seq_one_letter_code
_entity_poly.pdbx_strand_id
1 'polypeptide(L)'
;MDLENQCPHCGRSLAGCRRPRSAFAGPHTRLPPGAASGATEPPRFTWLGLDLGEGRYLSVWDTTGDGTSWLTALKADGSHLITHARRTDHDGHWLLTVPGLDASLAITRRELPGSPGAYTGACQVTGACAGEEIDGHGYTDVIGY
;
A
#
# COMPACT_ATOMS: atom_id res chain seq x y z
N MET A 1 54.31 16.56 -24.52
CA MET A 1 53.57 15.69 -23.57
C MET A 1 52.16 15.62 -24.12
N ASP A 2 51.87 14.56 -24.86
CA ASP A 2 50.58 14.36 -25.54
C ASP A 2 49.86 13.16 -24.91
N LEU A 3 48.71 13.44 -24.29
CA LEU A 3 47.91 12.50 -23.48
C LEU A 3 46.64 12.03 -24.20
N GLU A 4 46.50 12.25 -25.50
CA GLU A 4 45.23 12.03 -26.22
C GLU A 4 45.04 10.63 -26.86
N ASN A 5 45.88 9.64 -26.60
CA ASN A 5 45.81 8.36 -27.34
C ASN A 5 45.79 7.08 -26.48
N GLN A 6 45.13 7.10 -25.32
CA GLN A 6 45.03 5.94 -24.41
C GLN A 6 43.57 5.61 -24.03
N CYS A 7 43.25 4.31 -23.98
CA CYS A 7 41.93 3.80 -23.60
C CYS A 7 41.68 3.93 -22.08
N PRO A 8 40.58 4.57 -21.63
CA PRO A 8 40.36 4.89 -20.21
C PRO A 8 40.04 3.67 -19.33
N HIS A 9 39.78 2.50 -19.91
CA HIS A 9 39.49 1.27 -19.12
C HIS A 9 40.72 0.39 -18.85
N CYS A 10 41.82 0.53 -19.61
CA CYS A 10 42.97 -0.37 -19.45
C CYS A 10 44.34 0.27 -19.71
N GLY A 11 44.41 1.58 -20.01
CA GLY A 11 45.67 2.32 -20.12
C GLY A 11 46.58 1.94 -21.30
N ARG A 12 46.06 1.25 -22.33
CA ARG A 12 46.83 0.85 -23.52
C ARG A 12 46.52 1.73 -24.74
N SER A 13 47.47 1.81 -25.67
CA SER A 13 47.37 2.54 -26.94
C SER A 13 46.26 1.97 -27.84
N LEU A 14 45.49 2.88 -28.46
CA LEU A 14 44.30 2.57 -29.26
C LEU A 14 44.55 1.71 -30.51
N ALA A 15 45.79 1.59 -30.98
CA ALA A 15 46.13 0.79 -32.17
C ALA A 15 46.08 -0.75 -31.95
N GLY A 16 45.91 -1.23 -30.71
CA GLY A 16 45.89 -2.66 -30.37
C GLY A 16 44.54 -3.22 -29.93
N CYS A 17 43.47 -2.44 -29.92
CA CYS A 17 42.20 -2.82 -29.29
C CYS A 17 41.31 -3.66 -30.23
N ARG A 18 41.57 -4.98 -30.33
CA ARG A 18 40.60 -5.92 -30.92
C ARG A 18 39.42 -6.08 -29.97
N ARG A 19 38.24 -5.62 -30.38
CA ARG A 19 36.97 -5.81 -29.64
C ARG A 19 36.72 -7.31 -29.39
N PRO A 20 36.39 -7.75 -28.16
CA PRO A 20 35.83 -9.07 -27.97
C PRO A 20 34.40 -9.07 -28.54
N ARG A 21 34.11 -10.00 -29.45
CA ARG A 21 32.73 -10.37 -29.82
C ARG A 21 32.10 -11.04 -28.61
N SER A 22 31.24 -10.34 -27.87
CA SER A 22 30.36 -10.98 -26.89
C SER A 22 29.30 -11.78 -27.65
N ALA A 23 29.43 -13.10 -27.58
CA ALA A 23 28.35 -14.02 -27.90
C ALA A 23 27.26 -13.85 -26.83
N PHE A 24 26.09 -13.37 -27.23
CA PHE A 24 24.88 -13.48 -26.41
C PHE A 24 24.35 -14.91 -26.52
N ALA A 25 24.67 -15.73 -25.54
CA ALA A 25 23.97 -16.97 -25.22
C ALA A 25 23.86 -17.05 -23.69
N GLY A 26 22.84 -16.38 -23.14
CA GLY A 26 22.48 -16.53 -21.74
C GLY A 26 21.81 -17.89 -21.50
N PRO A 27 22.03 -18.54 -20.35
CA PRO A 27 21.46 -19.86 -20.09
C PRO A 27 19.94 -19.75 -19.93
N HIS A 28 19.20 -20.50 -20.76
CA HIS A 28 17.81 -20.83 -20.47
C HIS A 28 17.79 -21.73 -19.24
N THR A 29 17.70 -21.14 -18.05
CA THR A 29 17.45 -21.90 -16.82
C THR A 29 16.00 -22.38 -16.88
N ARG A 30 15.80 -23.62 -17.33
CA ARG A 30 14.53 -24.33 -17.14
C ARG A 30 14.39 -24.61 -15.64
N LEU A 31 13.35 -24.08 -15.00
CA LEU A 31 13.00 -24.47 -13.63
C LEU A 31 12.75 -25.99 -13.60
N PRO A 32 13.28 -26.73 -12.61
CA PRO A 32 12.99 -28.15 -12.47
C PRO A 32 11.48 -28.36 -12.23
N PRO A 33 10.86 -29.38 -12.84
CA PRO A 33 9.47 -29.72 -12.55
C PRO A 33 9.41 -30.20 -11.09
N GLY A 34 8.77 -29.42 -10.22
CA GLY A 34 8.65 -29.74 -8.79
C GLY A 34 8.94 -28.60 -7.83
N ALA A 35 9.23 -27.37 -8.30
CA ALA A 35 9.02 -26.20 -7.46
C ALA A 35 7.51 -26.04 -7.27
N ALA A 36 6.95 -26.71 -6.27
CA ALA A 36 5.64 -26.37 -5.76
C ALA A 36 5.69 -24.89 -5.45
N SER A 37 4.93 -24.08 -6.20
CA SER A 37 4.56 -22.76 -5.73
C SER A 37 3.90 -23.02 -4.38
N GLY A 38 4.60 -22.73 -3.27
CA GLY A 38 3.91 -22.59 -2.00
C GLY A 38 2.75 -21.66 -2.30
N ALA A 39 1.52 -22.16 -2.20
CA ALA A 39 0.35 -21.38 -2.50
C ALA A 39 0.29 -20.32 -1.39
N THR A 40 0.92 -19.18 -1.62
CA THR A 40 0.73 -18.02 -0.77
C THR A 40 -0.74 -17.69 -0.91
N GLU A 41 -1.49 -17.80 0.19
CA GLU A 41 -2.87 -17.35 0.21
C GLU A 41 -2.91 -15.92 -0.36
N PRO A 42 -3.88 -15.60 -1.23
CA PRO A 42 -4.03 -14.24 -1.73
C PRO A 42 -4.09 -13.26 -0.56
N PRO A 43 -3.41 -12.10 -0.66
CA PRO A 43 -3.47 -11.12 0.41
C PRO A 43 -4.91 -10.67 0.63
N ARG A 44 -5.32 -10.63 1.90
CA ARG A 44 -6.61 -10.11 2.34
C ARG A 44 -6.46 -8.68 2.81
N PHE A 45 -7.44 -7.85 2.46
CA PHE A 45 -7.46 -6.45 2.84
C PHE A 45 -8.77 -6.13 3.53
N THR A 46 -8.71 -5.30 4.57
CA THR A 46 -9.89 -4.60 5.05
C THR A 46 -9.96 -3.27 4.32
N TRP A 47 -11.09 -3.04 3.65
CA TRP A 47 -11.41 -1.73 3.10
C TRP A 47 -12.33 -0.97 4.08
N LEU A 48 -12.14 0.34 4.16
CA LEU A 48 -13.00 1.27 4.90
C LEU A 48 -13.32 2.47 4.02
N GLY A 49 -14.59 2.75 3.82
CA GLY A 49 -15.07 4.02 3.24
C GLY A 49 -15.75 4.84 4.31
N LEU A 50 -15.12 5.94 4.74
CA LEU A 50 -15.55 6.76 5.88
C LEU A 50 -15.95 8.16 5.44
N ASP A 51 -17.18 8.56 5.73
CA ASP A 51 -17.65 9.93 5.65
C ASP A 51 -17.47 10.61 7.01
N LEU A 52 -16.64 11.66 7.05
CA LEU A 52 -16.34 12.42 8.26
C LEU A 52 -17.19 13.71 8.37
N GLY A 53 -18.11 13.94 7.41
CA GLY A 53 -18.90 15.16 7.30
C GLY A 53 -18.14 16.34 6.69
N GLU A 54 -18.89 17.39 6.35
CA GLU A 54 -18.35 18.64 5.76
C GLU A 54 -17.48 18.41 4.51
N GLY A 55 -17.88 17.44 3.66
CA GLY A 55 -17.16 17.11 2.43
C GLY A 55 -15.84 16.36 2.63
N ARG A 56 -15.56 15.86 3.84
CA ARG A 56 -14.37 15.07 4.15
C ARG A 56 -14.65 13.58 4.03
N TYR A 57 -13.84 12.87 3.26
CA TYR A 57 -14.00 11.44 3.02
C TYR A 57 -12.67 10.70 3.05
N LEU A 58 -12.63 9.52 3.64
CA LEU A 58 -11.47 8.61 3.63
C LEU A 58 -11.82 7.29 2.95
N SER A 59 -10.93 6.82 2.08
CA SER A 59 -10.92 5.44 1.57
C SER A 59 -9.64 4.76 2.03
N VAL A 60 -9.74 3.87 3.00
CA VAL A 60 -8.60 3.22 3.66
C VAL A 60 -8.51 1.77 3.22
N TRP A 61 -7.28 1.33 2.98
CA TRP A 61 -6.93 -0.04 2.64
C TRP A 61 -5.91 -0.51 3.66
N ASP A 62 -6.30 -1.52 4.42
CA ASP A 62 -5.50 -2.07 5.50
C ASP A 62 -5.13 -3.51 5.17
N THR A 63 -3.83 -3.80 5.09
CA THR A 63 -3.35 -5.17 5.00
C THR A 63 -3.61 -5.87 6.31
N THR A 64 -4.35 -6.97 6.26
CA THR A 64 -4.75 -7.67 7.48
C THR A 64 -3.50 -8.20 8.19
N GLY A 65 -3.22 -7.71 9.41
CA GLY A 65 -2.28 -8.35 10.35
C GLY A 65 -0.92 -7.67 10.55
N ASP A 66 -0.53 -6.66 9.78
CA ASP A 66 0.71 -5.90 10.02
C ASP A 66 0.48 -4.47 10.55
N GLY A 67 -0.77 -4.00 10.51
CA GLY A 67 -1.17 -2.66 10.93
C GLY A 67 -0.76 -1.55 9.96
N THR A 68 -0.30 -1.92 8.77
CA THR A 68 0.01 -0.98 7.69
C THR A 68 -1.27 -0.68 6.94
N SER A 69 -1.68 0.59 6.97
CA SER A 69 -2.79 1.06 6.16
C SER A 69 -2.34 2.18 5.25
N TRP A 70 -2.96 2.30 4.08
CA TRP A 70 -2.85 3.49 3.23
C TRP A 70 -4.24 3.99 2.90
N LEU A 71 -4.35 5.28 2.59
CA LEU A 71 -5.63 5.86 2.27
C LEU A 71 -5.55 6.96 1.22
N THR A 72 -6.70 7.18 0.58
CA THR A 72 -7.00 8.43 -0.11
C THR A 72 -7.97 9.24 0.74
N ALA A 73 -7.72 10.54 0.85
CA ALA A 73 -8.57 11.48 1.55
C ALA A 73 -9.05 12.56 0.58
N LEU A 74 -10.34 12.87 0.63
CA LEU A 74 -10.91 14.13 0.16
C LEU A 74 -11.01 15.05 1.38
N LYS A 75 -10.41 16.24 1.29
CA LYS A 75 -10.48 17.26 2.34
C LYS A 75 -11.66 18.20 2.09
N ALA A 76 -12.05 18.95 3.12
CA ALA A 76 -13.16 19.91 3.05
C ALA A 76 -12.96 21.00 1.98
N ASP A 77 -11.72 21.35 1.65
CA ASP A 77 -11.38 22.30 0.59
C ASP A 77 -11.44 21.69 -0.83
N GLY A 78 -11.85 20.42 -0.95
CA GLY A 78 -11.92 19.68 -2.21
C GLY A 78 -10.58 19.10 -2.67
N SER A 79 -9.49 19.32 -1.94
CA SER A 79 -8.18 18.75 -2.28
C SER A 79 -8.09 17.27 -1.89
N HIS A 80 -7.23 16.55 -2.61
CA HIS A 80 -6.97 15.14 -2.35
C HIS A 80 -5.60 14.92 -1.72
N LEU A 81 -5.52 13.95 -0.81
CA LEU A 81 -4.26 13.47 -0.23
C LEU A 81 -4.21 11.95 -0.33
N ILE A 82 -3.04 11.42 -0.68
CA ILE A 82 -2.72 10.00 -0.52
C ILE A 82 -1.67 9.89 0.57
N THR A 83 -1.93 9.10 1.61
CA THR A 83 -1.02 8.99 2.76
C THR A 83 -1.14 7.62 3.43
N HIS A 84 -0.26 7.37 4.40
CA HIS A 84 -0.33 6.19 5.26
C HIS A 84 -1.24 6.46 6.46
N ALA A 85 -1.73 5.36 7.03
CA ALA A 85 -2.46 5.33 8.29
C ALA A 85 -2.08 4.07 9.05
N ARG A 86 -2.51 4.01 10.31
CA ARG A 86 -2.34 2.82 11.14
C ARG A 86 -3.67 2.49 11.78
N ARG A 87 -4.16 1.27 11.55
CA ARG A 87 -5.30 0.71 12.27
C ARG A 87 -4.78 -0.21 13.38
N THR A 88 -5.31 -0.03 14.59
CA THR A 88 -5.12 -0.98 15.70
C THR A 88 -6.47 -1.46 16.23
N ASP A 89 -6.52 -2.72 16.63
CA ASP A 89 -7.65 -3.27 17.39
C ASP A 89 -7.47 -2.90 18.87
N HIS A 90 -8.52 -2.32 19.47
CA HIS A 90 -8.59 -1.95 20.88
C HIS A 90 -9.96 -2.35 21.43
N ASP A 91 -10.00 -3.36 22.29
CA ASP A 91 -11.22 -3.84 22.96
C ASP A 91 -12.42 -4.12 22.02
N GLY A 92 -12.13 -4.62 20.81
CA GLY A 92 -13.15 -4.90 19.78
C GLY A 92 -13.50 -3.70 18.88
N HIS A 93 -13.00 -2.51 19.19
CA HIS A 93 -13.09 -1.32 18.35
C HIS A 93 -11.82 -1.15 17.51
N TRP A 94 -11.95 -0.46 16.37
CA TRP A 94 -10.80 -0.08 15.57
C TRP A 94 -10.41 1.35 15.86
N LEU A 95 -9.13 1.60 16.09
CA LEU A 95 -8.57 2.94 16.15
C LEU A 95 -7.75 3.17 14.90
N LEU A 96 -8.14 4.16 14.10
CA LEU A 96 -7.43 4.59 12.90
C LEU A 96 -6.70 5.90 13.18
N THR A 97 -5.37 5.87 13.10
CA THR A 97 -4.53 7.07 13.21
C THR A 97 -4.04 7.48 11.82
N VAL A 98 -4.20 8.75 11.46
CA VAL A 98 -3.74 9.31 10.18
C VAL A 98 -2.86 10.53 10.44
N PRO A 99 -1.53 10.37 10.59
CA PRO A 99 -0.64 11.49 10.91
C PRO A 99 -0.69 12.63 9.88
N GLY A 100 -0.85 12.30 8.58
CA GLY A 100 -0.94 13.29 7.51
C GLY A 100 -2.19 14.16 7.53
N LEU A 101 -3.18 13.84 8.37
CA LEU A 101 -4.41 14.61 8.59
C LEU A 101 -4.56 15.10 10.03
N ASP A 102 -3.60 14.80 10.91
CA ASP A 102 -3.74 15.01 12.36
C ASP A 102 -5.06 14.41 12.89
N ALA A 103 -5.30 13.13 12.56
CA ALA A 103 -6.55 12.45 12.86
C ALA A 103 -6.38 11.18 13.70
N SER A 104 -7.31 10.99 14.63
CA SER A 104 -7.46 9.80 15.47
C SER A 104 -8.94 9.45 15.55
N LEU A 105 -9.33 8.35 14.91
CA LEU A 105 -10.72 7.99 14.67
C LEU A 105 -11.02 6.61 15.25
N ALA A 106 -11.94 6.56 16.21
CA ALA A 106 -12.54 5.33 16.70
C ALA A 106 -13.63 4.87 15.74
N ILE A 107 -13.59 3.61 15.34
CA ILE A 107 -14.49 3.00 14.38
C ILE A 107 -15.19 1.82 15.07
N THR A 108 -16.50 1.93 15.18
CA THR A 108 -17.36 0.87 15.71
C THR A 108 -18.13 0.26 14.56
N ARG A 109 -17.95 -1.05 14.34
CA ARG A 109 -18.51 -1.77 13.20
C ARG A 109 -19.71 -2.61 13.59
N ARG A 110 -20.67 -2.71 12.69
CA ARG A 110 -21.81 -3.62 12.74
C ARG A 110 -21.87 -4.39 11.44
N GLU A 111 -21.75 -5.72 11.54
CA GLU A 111 -21.90 -6.61 10.39
C GLU A 111 -23.27 -6.45 9.74
N LEU A 112 -23.27 -6.45 8.41
CA LEU A 112 -24.47 -6.46 7.59
C LEU A 112 -24.70 -7.86 7.05
N PRO A 113 -25.95 -8.31 6.88
CA PRO A 113 -26.24 -9.60 6.25
C PRO A 113 -25.63 -9.63 4.84
N GLY A 114 -24.88 -10.69 4.54
CA GLY A 114 -24.15 -10.83 3.29
C GLY A 114 -24.09 -12.26 2.75
N SER A 115 -23.41 -12.41 1.62
CA SER A 115 -23.11 -13.74 1.04
C SER A 115 -22.19 -14.53 1.98
N PRO A 116 -22.38 -15.86 2.14
CA PRO A 116 -21.50 -16.68 2.95
C PRO A 116 -20.04 -16.50 2.55
N GLY A 117 -19.21 -16.10 3.52
CA GLY A 117 -17.79 -15.82 3.31
C GLY A 117 -17.48 -14.35 3.03
N ALA A 118 -18.38 -13.52 2.52
CA ALA A 118 -18.10 -12.09 2.44
C ALA A 118 -18.34 -11.43 3.81
N TYR A 119 -17.40 -10.62 4.28
CA TYR A 119 -17.67 -9.68 5.36
C TYR A 119 -17.95 -8.30 4.76
N THR A 120 -19.14 -7.77 5.10
CA THR A 120 -19.55 -6.39 4.84
C THR A 120 -20.15 -5.83 6.13
N GLY A 121 -19.82 -4.59 6.47
CA GLY A 121 -20.30 -3.92 7.67
C GLY A 121 -20.60 -2.45 7.43
N ALA A 122 -21.53 -1.91 8.21
CA ALA A 122 -21.63 -0.47 8.42
C ALA A 122 -20.79 -0.10 9.64
N CYS A 123 -20.26 1.12 9.68
CA CYS A 123 -19.54 1.61 10.84
C CYS A 123 -19.94 3.03 11.25
N GLN A 124 -19.86 3.29 12.56
CA GLN A 124 -19.85 4.63 13.14
C GLN A 124 -18.39 5.05 13.33
N VAL A 125 -18.10 6.33 13.07
CA VAL A 125 -16.77 6.92 13.22
C VAL A 125 -16.86 8.10 14.16
N THR A 126 -16.05 8.11 15.21
CA THR A 126 -15.98 9.23 16.16
C THR A 126 -14.53 9.57 16.48
N GLY A 127 -14.22 10.81 16.83
CA GLY A 127 -12.89 11.20 17.27
C GLY A 127 -12.52 12.59 16.82
N ALA A 128 -11.25 12.82 16.51
CA ALA A 128 -10.77 14.13 16.09
C ALA A 128 -10.04 14.08 14.75
N CYS A 129 -10.17 15.13 13.95
CA CYS A 129 -9.41 15.35 12.72
C CYS A 129 -9.05 16.84 12.62
N ALA A 130 -7.76 17.16 12.60
CA ALA A 130 -7.25 18.53 12.57
C ALA A 130 -7.84 19.44 13.68
N GLY A 131 -8.05 18.88 14.87
CA GLY A 131 -8.63 19.57 16.02
C GLY A 131 -10.16 19.70 16.01
N GLU A 132 -10.84 19.19 14.98
CA GLU A 132 -12.31 19.16 14.92
C GLU A 132 -12.85 17.79 15.36
N GLU A 133 -13.90 17.82 16.19
CA GLU A 133 -14.62 16.61 16.56
C GLU A 133 -15.38 16.04 15.35
N ILE A 134 -15.31 14.73 15.21
CA ILE A 134 -15.92 13.95 14.13
C ILE A 134 -17.02 13.09 14.73
N ASP A 135 -18.19 13.14 14.12
CA ASP A 135 -19.28 12.18 14.29
C ASP A 135 -19.78 11.78 12.90
N GLY A 136 -19.19 10.71 12.38
CA GLY A 136 -19.30 10.26 11.00
C GLY A 136 -19.73 8.80 10.91
N HIS A 137 -19.80 8.30 9.69
CA HIS A 137 -20.26 6.94 9.42
C HIS A 137 -19.57 6.40 8.16
N GLY A 138 -19.73 5.11 7.91
CA GLY A 138 -19.10 4.49 6.76
C GLY A 138 -19.46 3.03 6.57
N TYR A 139 -18.69 2.41 5.70
CA TYR A 139 -18.76 0.98 5.40
C TYR A 139 -17.39 0.34 5.48
N THR A 140 -17.40 -0.96 5.70
CA THR A 140 -16.20 -1.79 5.69
C THR A 140 -16.46 -3.11 4.99
N ASP A 141 -15.45 -3.59 4.26
CA ASP A 141 -15.49 -4.88 3.58
C ASP A 141 -14.16 -5.62 3.78
N VAL A 142 -14.21 -6.95 3.81
CA VAL A 142 -13.01 -7.79 3.64
C VAL A 142 -12.91 -8.21 2.18
N ILE A 143 -11.84 -7.80 1.53
CA ILE A 143 -11.53 -8.09 0.13
C ILE A 143 -10.52 -9.24 0.04
N GLY A 144 -10.74 -10.15 -0.91
CA GLY A 144 -9.87 -11.31 -1.14
C GLY A 144 -10.28 -12.57 -0.35
N TYR A 145 -11.58 -12.72 -0.09
CA TYR A 145 -12.15 -13.90 0.56
C TYR A 145 -12.24 -15.13 -0.36
#